data_AF-A0A319DZU5-F1
#
_entry.id   AF-A0A319DZU5-F1
#
_cell.length_a   1.000
_cell.length_b   1.000
_cell.length_c   1.000
_cell.angle_alpha   90.00
_cell.angle_beta   90.00
_cell.angle_gamma   90.00
#
_symmetry.space_group_name_H-M   'P 1'
#
loop_
_entity.id
_entity.type
_entity.pdbx_description
1 polymer ?
#
loop_
_entity_poly.entity_id
_entity_poly.type
_entity_poly.pdbx_seq_one_letter_code
_entity_poly.pdbx_strand_id
1 'polypeptide(L)'
;MPLYLRLNPHPFSSLPDHPSLEPSPTRPPLHEFVSALLTEAQIFVTSIPDTFRPDRKPRRSPPATAHVSLSTRTISASPRSNEFWVCRKSVHEDASVAGSASWEEFRSGLREHHSEHEMEYTPSVTAVERLLEWPTAREMELDGGWTGVDMHGEPGRTDEPAD
;
A
#
# COMPACT_ATOMS: atom_id res chain seq x y z
N MET A 1 -9.90 19.80 -23.47
CA MET A 1 -10.62 19.18 -22.34
C MET A 1 -9.59 18.62 -21.40
N PRO A 2 -9.48 19.09 -20.14
CA PRO A 2 -8.54 18.53 -19.18
C PRO A 2 -8.92 17.08 -18.86
N LEU A 3 -7.94 16.19 -18.90
CA LEU A 3 -8.08 14.79 -18.53
C LEU A 3 -7.99 14.72 -16.99
N TYR A 4 -9.13 14.71 -16.32
CA TYR A 4 -9.14 14.45 -14.88
C TYR A 4 -8.78 12.97 -14.65
N LEU A 5 -7.89 12.71 -13.70
CA LEU A 5 -7.64 11.35 -13.19
C LEU A 5 -8.97 10.78 -12.71
N ARG A 6 -9.49 9.78 -13.42
CA ARG A 6 -10.69 9.04 -13.01
C ARG A 6 -10.23 7.76 -12.33
N LEU A 7 -10.43 7.70 -11.03
CA LEU A 7 -10.31 6.46 -10.29
C LEU A 7 -11.51 5.57 -10.68
N ASN A 8 -11.24 4.32 -11.07
CA ASN A 8 -12.28 3.31 -11.24
C ASN A 8 -12.40 2.56 -9.90
N PRO A 9 -13.41 2.86 -9.08
CA PRO A 9 -13.56 2.16 -7.81
C PRO A 9 -13.83 0.67 -8.08
N HIS A 10 -13.09 -0.19 -7.39
CA HIS A 10 -13.40 -1.62 -7.43
C HIS A 10 -14.72 -1.89 -6.68
N PRO A 11 -15.56 -2.81 -7.16
CA PRO A 11 -16.78 -3.17 -6.46
C PRO A 11 -16.44 -3.86 -5.14
N PHE A 12 -17.30 -3.71 -4.13
CA PHE A 12 -17.10 -4.35 -2.83
C PHE A 12 -16.98 -5.89 -2.90
N SER A 13 -17.51 -6.50 -3.97
CA SER A 13 -17.36 -7.92 -4.29
C SER A 13 -15.96 -8.33 -4.72
N SER A 14 -15.04 -7.39 -4.98
CA SER A 14 -13.64 -7.71 -5.33
C SER A 14 -12.77 -7.98 -4.11
N LEU A 15 -13.23 -7.62 -2.91
CA LEU A 15 -12.54 -7.94 -1.66
C LEU A 15 -12.57 -9.46 -1.45
N PRO A 16 -11.61 -10.07 -0.73
CA PRO A 16 -11.60 -11.51 -0.46
C PRO A 16 -12.69 -11.95 0.54
N ASP A 17 -12.92 -13.25 0.64
CA ASP A 17 -13.87 -13.88 1.58
C ASP A 17 -13.64 -13.45 3.03
N HIS A 18 -14.73 -13.16 3.75
CA HIS A 18 -14.71 -12.70 5.13
C HIS A 18 -15.94 -13.23 5.90
N PRO A 19 -15.81 -13.73 7.14
CA PRO A 19 -16.93 -14.31 7.89
C PRO A 19 -18.12 -13.37 8.14
N SER A 20 -17.86 -12.06 8.29
CA SER A 20 -18.89 -11.03 8.48
C SER A 20 -19.53 -10.53 7.18
N LEU A 21 -19.12 -11.06 6.02
CA LEU A 21 -19.69 -10.70 4.73
C LEU A 21 -20.55 -11.84 4.18
N GLU A 22 -21.59 -11.46 3.44
CA GLU A 22 -22.42 -12.43 2.73
C GLU A 22 -21.55 -13.26 1.76
N PRO A 23 -21.60 -14.60 1.82
CA PRO A 23 -20.85 -15.46 0.90
C PRO A 23 -21.25 -15.15 -0.55
N SER A 24 -20.27 -15.00 -1.43
CA SER A 24 -20.52 -14.77 -2.86
C SER A 24 -19.60 -15.66 -3.69
N PRO A 25 -20.11 -16.35 -4.74
CA PRO A 25 -19.28 -17.18 -5.60
C PRO A 25 -18.27 -16.38 -6.43
N THR A 26 -18.42 -15.05 -6.50
CA THR A 26 -17.48 -14.15 -7.19
C THR A 26 -16.34 -13.69 -6.29
N ARG A 27 -16.38 -14.00 -5.00
CA ARG A 27 -15.42 -13.54 -4.02
C ARG A 27 -14.24 -14.53 -3.96
N PRO A 28 -12.99 -14.06 -4.08
CA PRO A 28 -11.85 -14.95 -4.09
C PRO A 28 -11.51 -15.42 -2.66
N PRO A 29 -10.99 -16.65 -2.50
CA PRO A 29 -10.37 -17.07 -1.25
C PRO A 29 -9.25 -16.11 -0.85
N LEU A 30 -9.11 -15.82 0.45
CA LEU A 30 -8.12 -14.85 0.95
C LEU A 30 -6.69 -15.18 0.50
N HIS A 31 -6.29 -16.45 0.56
CA HIS A 31 -4.95 -16.90 0.17
C HIS A 31 -4.66 -16.65 -1.32
N GLU A 32 -5.56 -17.07 -2.20
CA GLU A 32 -5.42 -16.87 -3.64
C GLU A 32 -5.39 -15.38 -3.99
N PHE A 33 -6.24 -14.57 -3.33
CA PHE A 33 -6.29 -13.12 -3.52
C PHE A 33 -4.96 -12.44 -3.15
N VAL A 34 -4.42 -12.72 -1.95
CA VAL A 34 -3.18 -12.10 -1.49
C VAL A 34 -1.98 -12.57 -2.32
N SER A 35 -1.92 -13.86 -2.65
CA SER A 35 -0.88 -14.42 -3.52
C SER A 35 -0.88 -13.77 -4.90
N ALA A 36 -2.06 -13.61 -5.52
CA ALA A 36 -2.19 -12.95 -6.82
C ALA A 36 -1.74 -11.49 -6.75
N LEU A 37 -2.16 -10.74 -5.73
CA LEU A 37 -1.78 -9.34 -5.54
C LEU A 37 -0.27 -9.16 -5.36
N LEU A 38 0.36 -9.95 -4.49
CA LEU A 38 1.79 -9.85 -4.25
C LEU A 38 2.60 -10.26 -5.48
N THR A 39 2.17 -11.29 -6.19
CA THR A 39 2.78 -11.71 -7.45
C THR A 39 2.70 -10.62 -8.50
N GLU A 40 1.51 -10.03 -8.70
CA GLU A 40 1.31 -8.91 -9.64
C GLU A 40 2.18 -7.71 -9.25
N ALA A 41 2.17 -7.33 -7.98
CA ALA A 41 2.95 -6.21 -7.46
C ALA A 41 4.45 -6.42 -7.66
N GLN A 42 4.96 -7.62 -7.37
CA GLN A 42 6.37 -7.96 -7.58
C GLN A 42 6.75 -7.89 -9.05
N ILE A 43 5.95 -8.46 -9.95
CA ILE A 43 6.18 -8.38 -11.40
C ILE A 43 6.20 -6.91 -11.85
N PHE A 44 5.24 -6.11 -11.39
CA PHE A 44 5.17 -4.70 -11.73
C PHE A 44 6.41 -3.94 -11.25
N VAL A 45 6.73 -4.02 -9.95
CA VAL A 45 7.85 -3.29 -9.33
C VAL A 45 9.19 -3.67 -9.95
N THR A 46 9.41 -4.97 -10.19
CA THR A 46 10.65 -5.47 -10.81
C THR A 46 10.78 -5.06 -12.28
N SER A 47 9.67 -4.80 -12.97
CA SER A 47 9.69 -4.32 -14.36
C SER A 47 9.98 -2.82 -14.50
N ILE A 48 9.88 -2.03 -13.42
CA ILE A 48 10.03 -0.56 -13.49
C ILE A 48 11.36 -0.12 -14.13
N PRO A 49 12.53 -0.67 -13.74
CA PRO A 49 13.81 -0.25 -14.32
C PRO A 49 13.88 -0.38 -15.85
N ASP A 50 13.24 -1.41 -16.41
CA ASP A 50 13.30 -1.73 -17.83
C ASP A 50 12.17 -1.06 -18.64
N THR A 51 11.05 -0.75 -18.00
CA THR A 51 9.85 -0.30 -18.69
C THR A 51 9.53 1.19 -18.49
N PHE A 52 10.02 1.82 -17.43
CA PHE A 52 9.85 3.25 -17.19
C PHE A 52 11.04 4.04 -17.71
N ARG A 53 10.77 5.22 -18.25
CA ARG A 53 11.79 6.16 -18.72
C ARG A 53 12.30 6.98 -17.53
N PRO A 54 13.57 6.85 -17.12
CA PRO A 54 14.10 7.63 -16.01
C PRO A 54 14.28 9.10 -16.38
N ASP A 55 13.95 9.98 -15.44
CA ASP A 55 14.37 11.38 -15.47
C ASP A 55 15.89 11.45 -15.24
N ARG A 56 16.56 12.38 -15.92
CA ARG A 56 18.02 12.47 -15.94
C ARG A 56 18.61 13.02 -14.65
N LYS A 57 17.81 13.74 -13.85
CA LYS A 57 18.31 14.46 -12.68
C LYS A 57 17.48 14.14 -11.44
N PRO A 58 18.10 13.59 -10.38
CA PRO A 58 17.46 13.49 -9.08
C PRO A 58 17.08 14.87 -8.53
N ARG A 59 16.02 14.93 -7.74
CA ARG A 59 15.44 16.15 -7.17
C ARG A 59 15.59 16.15 -5.65
N ARG A 60 15.84 17.32 -5.06
CA ARG A 60 15.81 17.48 -3.60
C ARG A 60 14.36 17.45 -3.12
N SER A 61 14.13 16.85 -1.95
CA SER A 61 12.80 16.74 -1.34
C SER A 61 12.86 17.00 0.17
N PRO A 62 13.19 18.25 0.61
CA PRO A 62 13.22 18.57 2.04
C PRO A 62 11.88 18.24 2.71
N PRO A 63 11.87 17.79 3.99
CA PRO A 63 13.02 17.74 4.90
C PRO A 63 13.94 16.52 4.71
N ALA A 64 13.61 15.58 3.82
CA ALA A 64 14.46 14.42 3.58
C ALA A 64 15.81 14.81 2.96
N THR A 65 16.88 14.16 3.41
CA THR A 65 18.23 14.29 2.84
C THR A 65 18.37 13.49 1.53
N ALA A 66 17.62 12.40 1.42
CA ALA A 66 17.60 11.54 0.23
C ALA A 66 17.10 12.30 -1.02
N HIS A 67 17.82 12.11 -2.12
CA HIS A 67 17.37 12.60 -3.42
C HIS A 67 16.29 11.69 -3.99
N VAL A 68 15.39 12.30 -4.76
CA VAL A 68 14.28 11.63 -5.43
C VAL A 68 14.60 11.46 -6.91
N SER A 69 14.64 10.21 -7.36
CA SER A 69 14.65 9.85 -8.77
C SER A 69 13.22 9.64 -9.25
N LEU A 70 12.90 10.20 -10.41
CA LEU A 70 11.61 10.01 -11.07
C LEU A 70 11.80 9.13 -12.30
N SER A 71 10.82 8.28 -12.59
CA SER A 71 10.70 7.61 -13.88
C SER A 71 9.24 7.60 -14.32
N THR A 72 8.98 7.60 -15.63
CA THR A 72 7.61 7.71 -16.16
C THR A 72 7.32 6.69 -17.23
N ARG A 73 6.06 6.27 -17.32
CA ARG A 73 5.58 5.34 -18.35
C ARG A 73 4.13 5.67 -18.69
N THR A 74 3.80 5.60 -19.98
CA THR A 74 2.39 5.60 -20.41
C THR A 74 1.98 4.16 -20.64
N ILE A 75 0.97 3.69 -19.90
CA ILE A 75 0.45 2.32 -19.98
C ILE A 75 -0.92 2.37 -20.65
N SER A 76 -1.18 1.47 -21.61
CA SER A 76 -2.49 1.35 -22.23
C SER A 76 -3.39 0.54 -21.30
N ALA A 77 -4.38 1.20 -20.68
CA ALA A 77 -5.36 0.55 -19.81
C ALA A 77 -6.54 -0.05 -20.60
N SER A 78 -6.81 0.50 -21.79
CA SER A 78 -7.72 -0.07 -22.77
C SER A 78 -7.36 0.44 -24.17
N PRO A 79 -7.95 -0.10 -25.25
CA PRO A 79 -7.75 0.41 -26.60
C PRO A 79 -8.07 1.91 -26.77
N ARG A 80 -8.80 2.50 -25.80
CA ARG A 80 -9.24 3.91 -25.84
C ARG A 80 -8.69 4.75 -24.68
N SER A 81 -7.90 4.18 -23.77
CA SER A 81 -7.39 4.89 -22.60
C SER A 81 -5.93 4.57 -22.32
N ASN A 82 -5.16 5.64 -22.17
CA ASN A 82 -3.78 5.59 -21.72
C ASN A 82 -3.70 6.23 -20.33
N GLU A 83 -2.96 5.58 -19.44
CA GLU A 83 -2.65 6.06 -18.10
C GLU A 83 -1.21 6.50 -18.04
N PHE A 84 -0.98 7.67 -17.46
CA PHE A 84 0.36 8.20 -17.24
C PHE A 84 0.81 7.88 -15.83
N TRP A 85 1.82 7.05 -15.72
CA TRP A 85 2.40 6.58 -14.47
C TRP A 85 3.71 7.30 -14.17
N VAL A 86 3.90 7.68 -12.91
CA VAL A 86 5.14 8.26 -12.38
C VAL A 86 5.60 7.41 -11.21
N CYS A 87 6.79 6.85 -11.31
CA CYS A 87 7.46 6.19 -10.21
C CYS A 87 8.43 7.17 -9.53
N ARG A 88 8.33 7.26 -8.21
CA ARG A 88 9.20 8.07 -7.35
C ARG A 88 10.04 7.12 -6.50
N LYS A 89 11.36 7.24 -6.56
CA LYS A 89 12.31 6.43 -5.77
C LYS A 89 13.25 7.33 -4.98
N SER A 90 13.35 7.07 -3.68
CA SER A 90 14.36 7.63 -2.77
C SER A 90 14.90 6.52 -1.89
N VAL A 91 16.19 6.56 -1.57
CA VAL A 91 16.85 5.60 -0.68
C VAL A 91 17.36 6.38 0.53
N HIS A 92 16.97 5.92 1.72
CA HIS A 92 17.26 6.55 3.00
C HIS A 92 18.21 5.66 3.80
N GLU A 93 19.00 6.28 4.67
CA GLU A 93 19.82 5.56 5.63
C GLU A 93 18.92 5.04 6.76
N ASP A 94 19.11 3.80 7.17
CA ASP A 94 18.43 3.21 8.34
C ASP A 94 19.02 3.80 9.63
N ALA A 95 18.59 5.02 9.96
CA ALA A 95 19.06 5.76 11.12
C ALA A 95 18.03 6.80 11.58
N SER A 96 17.86 6.92 12.89
CA SER A 96 17.06 7.97 13.52
C SER A 96 17.83 9.29 13.53
N VAL A 97 17.85 9.97 12.38
CA VAL A 97 18.55 11.25 12.17
C VAL A 97 17.69 12.21 11.35
N ALA A 98 17.93 13.51 11.46
CA ALA A 98 17.19 14.52 10.71
C ALA A 98 17.24 14.26 9.19
N GLY A 99 16.06 14.11 8.59
CA GLY A 99 15.89 13.86 7.16
C GLY A 99 16.05 12.40 6.74
N SER A 100 16.13 11.46 7.69
CA SER A 100 15.99 10.02 7.52
C SER A 100 15.12 9.42 8.63
N ALA A 101 14.92 8.10 8.62
CA ALA A 101 14.29 7.35 9.70
C ALA A 101 14.92 5.96 9.78
N SER A 102 15.01 5.42 10.98
CA SER A 102 15.32 4.01 11.19
C SER A 102 14.17 3.12 10.69
N TRP A 103 14.47 1.84 10.44
CA TRP A 103 13.48 0.85 10.04
C TRP A 103 12.40 0.65 11.10
N GLU A 104 12.76 0.77 12.37
CA GLU A 104 11.81 0.73 13.48
C GLU A 104 10.84 1.91 13.43
N GLU A 105 11.34 3.13 13.27
CA GLU A 105 10.50 4.33 13.09
C GLU A 105 9.63 4.22 11.84
N PHE A 106 10.16 3.69 10.73
CA PHE A 106 9.40 3.47 9.50
C PHE A 106 8.24 2.50 9.71
N ARG A 107 8.49 1.35 10.35
CA ARG A 107 7.44 0.37 10.65
C ARG A 107 6.42 0.94 11.61
N SER A 108 6.87 1.56 12.70
CA SER A 108 5.99 2.16 13.69
C SER A 108 5.11 3.25 13.08
N GLY A 109 5.66 4.15 12.25
CA GLY A 109 4.90 5.26 11.68
C GLY A 109 4.02 4.91 10.48
N LEU A 110 4.43 3.95 9.63
CA LEU A 110 3.74 3.66 8.36
C LEU A 110 3.12 2.27 8.22
N ARG A 111 3.58 1.28 8.99
CA ARG A 111 3.01 -0.08 8.95
C ARG A 111 2.05 -0.28 10.12
N GLU A 112 2.52 0.00 11.32
CA GLU A 112 1.77 -0.16 12.57
C GLU A 112 0.89 1.07 12.79
N HIS A 113 -0.35 0.86 13.25
CA HIS A 113 -1.31 1.95 13.52
C HIS A 113 -1.43 2.96 12.36
N HIS A 114 -1.26 2.48 11.12
CA HIS A 114 -1.17 3.35 9.94
C HIS A 114 -2.41 4.25 9.82
N SER A 115 -3.60 3.68 10.08
CA SER A 115 -4.84 4.44 9.98
C SER A 115 -4.92 5.55 11.02
N GLU A 116 -4.51 5.29 12.27
CA GLU A 116 -4.46 6.29 13.34
C GLU A 116 -3.40 7.37 13.08
N HIS A 117 -2.19 6.97 12.67
CA HIS A 117 -1.12 7.91 12.32
C HIS A 117 -1.47 8.80 11.13
N GLU A 118 -2.32 8.33 10.21
CA GLU A 118 -2.82 9.15 9.10
C GLU A 118 -3.58 10.40 9.59
N MET A 119 -4.22 10.35 10.78
CA MET A 119 -4.85 11.55 11.38
C MET A 119 -3.82 12.61 11.79
N GLU A 120 -2.60 12.19 12.15
CA GLU A 120 -1.51 13.10 12.49
C GLU A 120 -0.89 13.74 11.24
N TYR A 121 -0.85 12.99 10.13
CA TYR A 121 -0.19 13.42 8.89
C TYR A 121 -1.12 14.17 7.94
N THR A 122 -2.42 13.86 7.97
CA THR A 122 -3.41 14.39 7.03
C THR A 122 -4.51 15.13 7.80
N PRO A 123 -4.40 16.47 7.98
CA PRO A 123 -5.32 17.27 8.80
C PRO A 123 -6.80 17.19 8.44
N SER A 124 -7.13 16.74 7.21
CA SER A 124 -8.51 16.55 6.76
C SER A 124 -9.14 15.24 7.23
N VAL A 125 -8.35 14.29 7.76
CA VAL A 125 -8.87 13.06 8.35
C VAL A 125 -9.34 13.35 9.77
N THR A 126 -10.62 13.13 10.02
CA THR A 126 -11.27 13.50 11.30
C THR A 126 -11.59 12.30 12.18
N ALA A 127 -11.70 11.10 11.60
CA ALA A 127 -11.95 9.87 12.29
C ALA A 127 -11.46 8.68 11.46
N VAL A 128 -11.15 7.59 12.16
CA VAL A 128 -10.78 6.29 11.61
C VAL A 128 -11.69 5.25 12.25
N GLU A 129 -12.42 4.50 11.44
CA GLU A 129 -13.29 3.43 11.91
C GLU A 129 -12.94 2.13 11.20
N ARG A 130 -12.62 1.10 11.98
CA ARG A 130 -12.33 -0.24 11.45
C ARG A 130 -13.64 -0.97 11.17
N LEU A 131 -13.90 -1.25 9.89
CA LEU A 131 -15.14 -1.90 9.46
C LEU A 131 -15.03 -3.42 9.42
N LEU A 132 -13.89 -3.95 8.99
CA LEU A 132 -13.63 -5.38 8.82
C LEU A 132 -12.18 -5.67 9.15
N GLU A 133 -11.91 -6.91 9.56
CA GLU A 133 -10.56 -7.41 9.82
C GLU A 133 -10.50 -8.86 9.38
N TRP A 134 -9.65 -9.15 8.40
CA TRP A 134 -9.55 -10.52 7.91
C TRP A 134 -8.90 -11.42 8.95
N PRO A 135 -9.52 -12.57 9.30
CA PRO A 135 -8.98 -13.52 10.25
C PRO A 135 -7.78 -14.21 9.62
N THR A 136 -6.64 -13.56 9.71
CA THR A 136 -5.39 -14.09 9.20
C THR A 136 -4.79 -14.91 10.33
N ALA A 137 -4.66 -16.22 10.16
CA ALA A 137 -3.74 -16.98 11.01
C ALA A 137 -2.38 -16.30 10.85
N ARG A 138 -1.76 -15.90 11.96
CA ARG A 138 -0.45 -15.21 11.98
C ARG A 138 0.47 -15.82 10.91
N GLU A 139 0.90 -14.98 9.98
CA GLU A 139 1.84 -15.31 8.91
C GLU A 139 1.28 -16.32 7.89
N MET A 140 0.83 -15.83 6.74
CA MET A 140 0.48 -16.67 5.60
C MET A 140 1.76 -17.06 4.86
N GLU A 141 2.01 -18.36 4.72
CA GLU A 141 2.97 -18.89 3.76
C GLU A 141 2.28 -18.93 2.39
N LEU A 142 2.75 -18.10 1.47
CA LEU A 142 2.21 -18.02 0.10
C LEU A 142 3.19 -18.62 -0.90
N ASP A 143 2.65 -19.15 -1.99
CA ASP A 143 3.45 -19.58 -3.12
C ASP A 143 4.33 -18.42 -3.65
N GLY A 144 5.52 -18.73 -4.12
CA GLY A 144 6.51 -17.72 -4.54
C GLY A 144 7.49 -17.28 -3.43
N GLY A 145 7.43 -17.90 -2.25
CA GLY A 145 8.40 -17.70 -1.17
C GLY A 145 8.13 -16.49 -0.28
N TRP A 146 6.89 -16.00 -0.27
CA TRP A 146 6.47 -14.92 0.63
C TRP A 146 6.28 -15.46 2.04
N THR A 147 6.88 -14.76 2.99
CA THR A 147 6.82 -15.05 4.43
C THR A 147 6.47 -13.77 5.18
N GLY A 148 5.91 -13.91 6.39
CA GLY A 148 5.54 -12.76 7.21
C GLY A 148 4.43 -11.90 6.61
N VAL A 149 3.56 -12.49 5.79
CA VAL A 149 2.41 -11.81 5.18
C VAL A 149 1.22 -11.86 6.13
N ASP A 150 0.63 -10.69 6.35
CA ASP A 150 -0.53 -10.52 7.22
C ASP A 150 -1.49 -9.46 6.62
N MET A 151 -2.76 -9.51 7.06
CA MET A 151 -3.81 -8.56 6.66
C MET A 151 -4.42 -7.87 7.90
N HIS A 152 -3.71 -7.87 9.03
CA HIS A 152 -4.23 -7.31 10.29
C HIS A 152 -4.18 -5.78 10.28
N GLY A 153 -5.20 -5.17 10.89
CA GLY A 153 -5.04 -3.92 11.61
C GLY A 153 -5.24 -4.30 13.07
N GLU A 154 -4.20 -4.16 13.90
CA GLU A 154 -4.16 -4.67 15.27
C GLU A 154 -5.48 -4.41 16.06
N PRO A 155 -5.86 -5.30 16.98
CA PRO A 155 -7.07 -5.14 17.77
C PRO A 155 -6.97 -3.85 18.59
N GLY A 156 -7.78 -2.87 18.18
CA GLY A 156 -8.05 -1.68 18.99
C GLY A 156 -8.33 -2.10 20.43
N ARG A 157 -7.63 -1.43 21.35
CA ARG A 157 -7.79 -1.48 22.81
C ARG A 157 -9.22 -1.90 23.19
N THR A 158 -9.37 -3.09 23.76
CA THR A 158 -10.51 -3.34 24.64
C THR A 158 -10.33 -2.38 25.82
N ASP A 159 -11.04 -1.26 25.77
CA ASP A 159 -11.25 -0.44 26.96
C ASP A 159 -11.99 -1.32 27.97
N GLU A 160 -11.24 -1.79 28.95
CA GLU A 160 -11.76 -2.40 30.16
C GLU A 160 -12.53 -1.31 30.92
N PRO A 161 -13.81 -1.52 31.28
CA PRO A 161 -14.52 -0.55 32.09
C PRO A 161 -13.86 -0.50 33.48
N ALA A 162 -13.37 0.68 33.84
CA ALA A 162 -12.95 0.96 35.21
C ALA A 162 -14.19 0.86 36.13
N ASP A 163 -14.17 -0.13 37.01
CA ASP A 163 -15.03 -0.21 38.20
C ASP A 163 -14.57 0.82 39.26
#